data_AF-A0A2T1CJ06-F1
#
_entry.id   AF-A0A2T1CJ06-F1
#
_cell.length_a   1.000
_cell.length_b   1.000
_cell.length_c   1.000
_cell.angle_alpha   90.00
_cell.angle_beta   90.00
_cell.angle_gamma   90.00
#
_symmetry.space_group_name_H-M   'P 1'
#
loop_
_entity.id
_entity.type
_entity.pdbx_description
1 polymer ?
#
loop_
_entity_poly.entity_id
_entity_poly.type
_entity_poly.pdbx_seq_one_letter_code
_entity_poly.pdbx_strand_id
1 'polypeptide(L)'
;MIFQNLKSVNFIQYLFLNKLSWLSCLIGLLIVLPAQAVDLKVAVEKEVESLKVGSSTAAIVKDGAGRQLGKLNPMSSLAAKLDGNSITISNRVAAGELVIEPENNGYVWIGDRWYRGTTRLIRQNNGITAINKVDLEQYLYSVVGAEAVSSWPIEALKAQAVAARSYALYKRKTGSNGIYDVDTTTGTQVYKGLDSEYTTTHQAVNSTLGQIMTYNNQVILAAFHSSSGGYTENVEDVWTSPLPYLRGVVDYDQQAPVFQWQQIVPLSKIQSLVAGVGKIKAFQATAMTPRGRVVTMNITGDRGSTTVSGNDLRKALDLRSTLFRVSTDGDNLLVKGRGFGHGLGLSQWGAYYLAKQGINYHQILAHYYQTANLSRMK
;
A
#
# COMPACT_ATOMS: atom_id res chain seq x y z
N MET A 1 -81.24 -2.30 -24.78
CA MET A 1 -80.96 -2.30 -26.23
C MET A 1 -79.83 -3.29 -26.47
N ILE A 2 -80.13 -4.58 -26.61
CA ILE A 2 -80.40 -5.33 -27.86
C ILE A 2 -79.18 -5.39 -28.80
N PHE A 3 -78.52 -6.55 -28.74
CA PHE A 3 -77.92 -7.41 -29.78
C PHE A 3 -77.10 -6.84 -30.94
N GLN A 4 -75.94 -7.49 -31.16
CA GLN A 4 -75.45 -8.16 -32.40
C GLN A 4 -73.90 -8.20 -32.38
N ASN A 5 -73.13 -9.17 -32.87
CA ASN A 5 -73.33 -10.55 -33.37
C ASN A 5 -71.91 -11.16 -33.48
N LEU A 6 -71.76 -12.46 -33.23
CA LEU A 6 -70.57 -13.27 -33.57
C LEU A 6 -70.69 -13.90 -34.97
N LYS A 7 -69.54 -14.29 -35.55
CA LYS A 7 -69.24 -15.21 -36.69
C LYS A 7 -68.36 -14.50 -37.74
N SER A 8 -67.34 -15.05 -38.40
CA SER A 8 -66.85 -16.42 -38.70
C SER A 8 -65.50 -16.22 -39.44
N VAL A 9 -64.36 -16.81 -39.08
CA VAL A 9 -63.80 -18.14 -39.41
C VAL A 9 -63.53 -18.43 -40.90
N ASN A 10 -62.21 -18.59 -41.19
CA ASN A 10 -61.48 -19.45 -42.16
C ASN A 10 -61.29 -19.10 -43.65
N PHE A 11 -60.01 -19.00 -44.05
CA PHE A 11 -59.40 -19.69 -45.22
C PHE A 11 -57.85 -19.76 -44.99
N ILE A 12 -57.24 -20.94 -44.75
CA ILE A 12 -56.43 -21.75 -45.70
C ILE A 12 -55.05 -21.09 -46.01
N GLN A 13 -53.84 -21.68 -45.88
CA GLN A 13 -53.36 -23.05 -46.11
C GLN A 13 -51.91 -23.24 -45.55
N TYR A 14 -51.65 -24.41 -44.96
CA TYR A 14 -50.47 -25.30 -45.13
C TYR A 14 -49.08 -24.91 -44.59
N LEU A 15 -48.60 -25.57 -43.51
CA LEU A 15 -47.82 -26.85 -43.45
C LEU A 15 -46.30 -26.57 -43.63
N PHE A 16 -45.29 -27.06 -42.87
CA PHE A 16 -45.09 -28.21 -41.98
C PHE A 16 -43.76 -27.99 -41.20
N LEU A 17 -43.73 -28.14 -39.86
CA LEU A 17 -43.32 -29.32 -39.07
C LEU A 17 -41.85 -29.31 -38.57
N ASN A 18 -41.69 -29.29 -37.24
CA ASN A 18 -41.10 -30.36 -36.38
C ASN A 18 -39.55 -30.46 -36.39
N LYS A 19 -38.79 -30.69 -35.32
CA LYS A 19 -38.88 -31.14 -33.92
C LYS A 19 -37.56 -30.62 -33.29
N LEU A 20 -37.43 -30.27 -32.02
CA LEU A 20 -37.17 -31.20 -30.92
C LEU A 20 -37.20 -30.39 -29.61
N SER A 21 -38.08 -30.77 -28.70
CA SER A 21 -37.83 -30.64 -27.27
C SER A 21 -36.70 -31.60 -26.87
N TRP A 22 -36.04 -31.30 -25.74
CA TRP A 22 -35.06 -32.12 -24.99
C TRP A 22 -33.58 -31.70 -25.18
N LEU A 23 -33.19 -30.55 -24.61
CA LEU A 23 -31.92 -30.38 -23.86
C LEU A 23 -31.91 -28.97 -23.24
N SER A 24 -32.48 -28.81 -22.05
CA SER A 24 -32.37 -27.57 -21.25
C SER A 24 -31.76 -27.91 -19.91
N CYS A 25 -30.63 -28.61 -19.94
CA CYS A 25 -29.82 -28.87 -18.77
C CYS A 25 -28.36 -28.83 -19.22
N LEU A 26 -27.80 -27.64 -19.37
CA LEU A 26 -26.37 -27.47 -19.56
C LEU A 26 -25.88 -26.15 -18.95
N ILE A 27 -25.36 -26.31 -17.74
CA ILE A 27 -24.11 -25.72 -17.27
C ILE A 27 -24.09 -24.19 -17.16
N GLY A 28 -24.53 -23.70 -16.00
CA GLY A 28 -23.94 -22.53 -15.36
C GLY A 28 -22.76 -22.95 -14.50
N LEU A 29 -21.70 -23.54 -15.08
CA LEU A 29 -20.41 -23.57 -14.39
C LEU A 29 -19.90 -22.13 -14.37
N LEU A 30 -20.04 -21.47 -13.22
CA LEU A 30 -19.13 -20.40 -12.84
C LEU A 30 -17.73 -21.01 -12.84
N ILE A 31 -17.03 -20.90 -13.97
CA ILE A 31 -15.59 -21.13 -14.01
C ILE A 31 -15.00 -19.97 -13.20
N VAL A 32 -14.87 -20.18 -11.90
CA VAL A 32 -13.92 -19.43 -11.07
C VAL A 32 -12.55 -19.88 -11.57
N LEU A 33 -12.06 -19.25 -12.63
CA LEU A 33 -10.64 -19.37 -12.95
C LEU A 33 -9.91 -18.97 -11.68
N PRO A 34 -8.98 -19.81 -11.16
CA PRO A 34 -8.17 -19.39 -10.04
C PRO A 34 -7.50 -18.08 -10.47
N ALA A 35 -7.72 -17.02 -9.69
CA ALA A 35 -6.97 -15.79 -9.87
C ALA A 35 -5.51 -16.21 -9.96
N GLN A 36 -4.85 -15.87 -11.08
CA GLN A 36 -3.46 -16.26 -11.29
C GLN A 36 -2.66 -15.84 -10.04
N ALA A 37 -2.01 -16.80 -9.39
CA ALA A 37 -1.23 -16.50 -8.18
C ALA A 37 -0.16 -15.47 -8.55
N VAL A 38 -0.26 -14.29 -7.95
CA VAL A 38 0.68 -13.19 -8.19
C VAL A 38 1.66 -13.17 -7.04
N ASP A 39 2.90 -13.54 -7.31
CA ASP A 39 3.98 -13.36 -6.35
C ASP A 39 4.43 -11.89 -6.32
N LEU A 40 4.68 -11.39 -5.11
CA LEU A 40 5.27 -10.09 -4.82
C LEU A 40 6.66 -10.29 -4.20
N LYS A 41 7.63 -9.48 -4.62
CA LYS A 41 8.99 -9.42 -4.05
C LYS A 41 9.11 -8.19 -3.17
N VAL A 42 9.23 -8.38 -1.87
CA VAL A 42 9.32 -7.30 -0.88
C VAL A 42 10.74 -7.23 -0.32
N ALA A 43 11.46 -6.13 -0.53
CA ALA A 43 12.74 -5.91 0.14
C ALA A 43 12.52 -5.61 1.62
N VAL A 44 12.94 -6.54 2.48
CA VAL A 44 12.80 -6.44 3.94
C VAL A 44 14.00 -5.74 4.55
N GLU A 45 15.21 -6.14 4.14
CA GLU A 45 16.49 -5.53 4.51
C GLU A 45 17.25 -5.20 3.22
N LYS A 46 17.95 -4.07 3.19
CA LYS A 46 18.66 -3.59 1.98
C LYS A 46 20.13 -3.35 2.28
N GLU A 47 21.00 -3.96 1.47
CA GLU A 47 22.46 -3.75 1.50
C GLU A 47 23.11 -3.91 2.89
N VAL A 48 22.66 -4.89 3.67
CA VAL A 48 23.21 -5.18 5.02
C VAL A 48 24.39 -6.15 4.95
N GLU A 49 25.39 -5.99 5.82
CA GLU A 49 26.56 -6.89 5.85
C GLU A 49 26.20 -8.32 6.28
N SER A 50 25.26 -8.45 7.21
CA SER A 50 24.74 -9.72 7.68
C SER A 50 23.32 -9.59 8.21
N LEU A 51 22.58 -10.70 8.20
CA LEU A 51 21.25 -10.79 8.80
C LEU A 51 20.96 -12.21 9.26
N LYS A 52 20.04 -12.35 10.21
CA LYS A 52 19.53 -13.67 10.61
C LYS A 52 18.47 -14.14 9.63
N VAL A 53 18.58 -15.39 9.18
CA VAL A 53 17.58 -16.06 8.37
C VAL A 53 17.25 -17.43 8.95
N GLY A 54 16.01 -17.87 8.77
CA GLY A 54 15.57 -19.14 9.32
C GLY A 54 14.25 -19.59 8.71
N SER A 55 13.74 -20.72 9.21
CA SER A 55 12.47 -21.29 8.77
C SER A 55 11.75 -21.96 9.93
N SER A 56 10.42 -21.88 9.97
CA SER A 56 9.60 -22.55 10.99
C SER A 56 9.51 -24.05 10.76
N THR A 57 9.66 -24.50 9.51
CA THR A 57 9.74 -25.91 9.09
C THR A 57 11.12 -26.20 8.51
N ALA A 58 11.39 -27.45 8.11
CA ALA A 58 12.59 -27.73 7.34
C ALA A 58 12.53 -26.91 6.04
N ALA A 59 13.63 -26.27 5.66
CA ALA A 59 13.66 -25.44 4.45
C ALA A 59 14.75 -25.90 3.50
N ILE A 60 14.44 -25.95 2.21
CA ILE A 60 15.42 -26.21 1.18
C ILE A 60 16.17 -24.91 0.89
N VAL A 61 17.49 -24.98 0.85
CA VAL A 61 18.34 -23.85 0.42
C VAL A 61 18.81 -24.12 -0.99
N LYS A 62 18.59 -23.16 -1.90
CA LYS A 62 18.95 -23.24 -3.31
C LYS A 62 19.85 -22.07 -3.70
N ASP A 63 20.67 -22.23 -4.74
CA ASP A 63 21.30 -21.09 -5.42
C ASP A 63 20.32 -20.42 -6.42
N GLY A 64 20.76 -19.32 -7.05
CA GLY A 64 19.97 -18.60 -8.05
C GLY A 64 19.63 -19.41 -9.33
N ALA A 65 20.31 -20.53 -9.57
CA ALA A 65 19.98 -21.45 -10.66
C ALA A 65 18.97 -22.54 -10.23
N GLY A 66 18.54 -22.54 -8.95
CA GLY A 66 17.60 -23.50 -8.39
C GLY A 66 18.25 -24.80 -7.90
N ARG A 67 19.58 -24.92 -7.95
CA ARG A 67 20.28 -26.11 -7.46
C ARG A 67 20.26 -26.12 -5.94
N GLN A 68 19.83 -27.23 -5.36
CA GLN A 68 19.80 -27.43 -3.92
C GLN A 68 21.21 -27.51 -3.33
N LEU A 69 21.48 -26.66 -2.34
CA LEU A 69 22.74 -26.59 -1.59
C LEU A 69 22.65 -27.26 -0.22
N GLY A 70 21.44 -27.57 0.26
CA GLY A 70 21.20 -28.25 1.52
C GLY A 70 19.83 -27.93 2.11
N LYS A 71 19.63 -28.28 3.39
CA LYS A 71 18.41 -27.97 4.14
C LYS A 71 18.69 -27.22 5.44
N LEU A 72 17.82 -26.30 5.85
CA LEU A 72 17.82 -25.72 7.20
C LEU A 72 16.94 -26.56 8.13
N ASN A 73 17.37 -26.67 9.38
CA ASN A 73 16.55 -27.30 10.40
C ASN A 73 15.38 -26.38 10.78
N PRO A 74 14.20 -26.93 11.10
CA PRO A 74 13.08 -26.15 11.61
C PRO A 74 13.47 -25.34 12.86
N MET A 75 12.87 -24.16 13.02
CA MET A 75 13.00 -23.30 14.20
C MET A 75 14.45 -22.91 14.55
N SER A 76 15.35 -22.97 13.56
CA SER A 76 16.73 -22.53 13.68
C SER A 76 16.98 -21.29 12.84
N SER A 77 17.69 -20.31 13.42
CA SER A 77 18.16 -19.13 12.69
C SER A 77 19.66 -19.20 12.49
N LEU A 78 20.13 -18.94 11.28
CA LEU A 78 21.53 -18.84 10.93
C LEU A 78 21.84 -17.43 10.42
N ALA A 79 23.08 -16.98 10.63
CA ALA A 79 23.52 -15.73 10.04
C ALA A 79 23.83 -15.95 8.55
N ALA A 80 23.18 -15.19 7.69
CA ALA A 80 23.62 -14.97 6.32
C ALA A 80 24.66 -13.86 6.31
N LYS A 81 25.79 -14.08 5.64
CA LYS A 81 26.91 -13.13 5.56
C LYS A 81 27.49 -13.08 4.16
N LEU A 82 28.14 -11.97 3.83
CA LEU A 82 29.04 -11.93 2.68
C LEU A 82 30.39 -12.54 3.05
N ASP A 83 30.89 -13.40 2.17
CA ASP A 83 32.25 -13.91 2.18
C ASP A 83 32.85 -13.71 0.77
N GLY A 84 33.64 -12.65 0.63
CA GLY A 84 34.11 -12.15 -0.66
C GLY A 84 32.94 -11.83 -1.62
N ASN A 85 32.88 -12.56 -2.74
CA ASN A 85 31.81 -12.41 -3.73
C ASN A 85 30.63 -13.36 -3.50
N SER A 86 30.59 -14.12 -2.41
CA SER A 86 29.52 -15.08 -2.15
C SER A 86 28.70 -14.73 -0.92
N ILE A 87 27.44 -15.13 -0.92
CA ILE A 87 26.58 -15.18 0.25
C ILE A 87 26.77 -16.56 0.89
N THR A 88 26.95 -16.58 2.21
CA THR A 88 27.12 -17.81 2.99
C THR A 88 26.05 -17.93 4.07
N ILE A 89 25.52 -19.15 4.26
CA ILE A 89 24.68 -19.54 5.39
C ILE A 89 25.23 -20.85 5.95
N SER A 90 26.02 -20.75 7.02
CA SER A 90 26.81 -21.89 7.51
C SER A 90 27.67 -22.46 6.37
N ASN A 91 27.54 -23.74 6.04
CA ASN A 91 28.27 -24.40 4.95
C ASN A 91 27.66 -24.24 3.54
N ARG A 92 26.59 -23.44 3.39
CA ARG A 92 25.91 -23.20 2.09
C ARG A 92 26.44 -21.89 1.49
N VAL A 93 26.94 -21.95 0.26
CA VAL A 93 27.61 -20.82 -0.40
C VAL A 93 27.05 -20.62 -1.80
N ALA A 94 26.73 -19.37 -2.17
CA ALA A 94 26.38 -19.02 -3.55
C ALA A 94 26.90 -17.62 -3.92
N ALA A 95 27.40 -17.47 -5.14
CA ALA A 95 28.07 -16.24 -5.61
C ALA A 95 27.14 -15.04 -5.86
N GLY A 96 25.82 -15.21 -5.83
CA GLY A 96 24.89 -14.13 -6.19
C GLY A 96 23.58 -14.19 -5.42
N GLU A 97 22.98 -15.37 -5.36
CA GLU A 97 21.68 -15.54 -4.74
C GLU A 97 21.58 -16.84 -3.94
N LEU A 98 20.96 -16.75 -2.77
CA LEU A 98 20.46 -17.88 -2.00
C LEU A 98 18.94 -17.77 -1.82
N VAL A 99 18.23 -18.87 -2.04
CA VAL A 99 16.79 -18.98 -1.79
C VAL A 99 16.56 -19.95 -0.64
N ILE A 100 15.75 -19.55 0.34
CA ILE A 100 15.30 -20.38 1.45
C ILE A 100 13.81 -20.62 1.27
N GLU A 101 13.44 -21.87 1.01
CA GLU A 101 12.07 -22.29 0.72
C GLU A 101 11.60 -23.26 1.82
N PRO A 102 10.70 -22.82 2.71
CA PRO A 102 10.16 -23.69 3.76
C PRO A 102 9.27 -24.78 3.17
N GLU A 103 9.41 -26.00 3.67
CA GLU A 103 8.52 -27.12 3.34
C GLU A 103 7.18 -26.97 4.07
N ASN A 104 6.12 -27.65 3.58
CA ASN A 104 4.81 -27.74 4.22
C ASN A 104 4.16 -26.38 4.56
N ASN A 105 4.30 -25.39 3.68
CA ASN A 105 3.79 -24.03 3.87
C ASN A 105 4.30 -23.37 5.18
N GLY A 106 5.53 -23.67 5.57
CA GLY A 106 6.18 -23.00 6.70
C GLY A 106 6.45 -21.52 6.45
N TYR A 107 6.96 -20.86 7.49
CA TYR A 107 7.30 -19.44 7.49
C TYR A 107 8.81 -19.25 7.44
N VAL A 108 9.25 -18.11 6.93
CA VAL A 108 10.65 -17.72 6.92
C VAL A 108 10.92 -16.63 7.93
N TRP A 109 12.05 -16.72 8.62
CA TRP A 109 12.56 -15.66 9.48
C TRP A 109 13.52 -14.79 8.66
N ILE A 110 13.33 -13.47 8.69
CA ILE A 110 14.22 -12.51 8.02
C ILE A 110 14.51 -11.36 8.98
N GLY A 111 15.77 -11.22 9.38
CA GLY A 111 16.21 -10.22 10.34
C GLY A 111 15.66 -10.51 11.74
N ASP A 112 14.49 -9.97 12.03
CA ASP A 112 13.89 -9.86 13.36
C ASP A 112 12.47 -10.43 13.48
N ARG A 113 11.87 -10.93 12.39
CA ARG A 113 10.47 -11.43 12.43
C ARG A 113 10.15 -12.49 11.39
N TRP A 114 8.96 -13.09 11.53
CA TRP A 114 8.44 -14.14 10.66
C TRP A 114 7.61 -13.59 9.49
N TYR A 115 7.78 -14.22 8.33
CA TYR A 115 7.08 -13.89 7.09
C TYR A 115 6.55 -15.15 6.41
N ARG A 116 5.48 -15.01 5.62
CA ARG A 116 5.00 -16.05 4.69
C ARG A 116 5.90 -16.15 3.47
N GLY A 117 5.77 -17.24 2.70
CA GLY A 117 6.48 -17.41 1.44
C GLY A 117 7.94 -17.82 1.62
N THR A 118 8.84 -17.29 0.78
CA THR A 118 10.25 -17.66 0.73
C THR A 118 11.16 -16.46 0.96
N THR A 119 12.42 -16.72 1.34
CA THR A 119 13.46 -15.70 1.43
C THR A 119 14.40 -15.82 0.24
N ARG A 120 14.65 -14.72 -0.46
CA ARG A 120 15.72 -14.58 -1.45
C ARG A 120 16.75 -13.61 -0.90
N LEU A 121 17.98 -14.05 -0.78
CA LEU A 121 19.12 -13.21 -0.43
C LEU A 121 19.87 -12.91 -1.71
N ILE A 122 19.98 -11.63 -2.06
CA ILE A 122 20.66 -11.18 -3.27
C ILE A 122 21.83 -10.30 -2.88
N ARG A 123 23.00 -10.58 -3.44
CA ARG A 123 24.16 -9.72 -3.27
C ARG A 123 23.95 -8.44 -4.08
N GLN A 124 23.98 -7.29 -3.41
CA GLN A 124 23.96 -5.97 -4.05
C GLN A 124 25.10 -5.13 -3.49
N ASN A 125 25.90 -4.54 -4.37
CA ASN A 125 27.06 -3.72 -3.98
C ASN A 125 27.97 -4.50 -3.01
N ASN A 126 28.13 -3.97 -1.79
CA ASN A 126 28.91 -4.55 -0.69
C ASN A 126 28.03 -5.18 0.41
N GLY A 127 26.75 -5.43 0.12
CA GLY A 127 25.79 -5.94 1.09
C GLY A 127 24.86 -7.03 0.55
N ILE A 128 24.00 -7.51 1.43
CA ILE A 128 22.92 -8.46 1.15
C ILE A 128 21.61 -7.70 1.19
N THR A 129 20.81 -7.83 0.13
CA THR A 129 19.41 -7.42 0.13
C THR A 129 18.56 -8.66 0.34
N ALA A 130 17.78 -8.67 1.42
CA ALA A 130 16.90 -9.77 1.77
C ALA A 130 15.49 -9.47 1.30
N ILE A 131 14.97 -10.36 0.46
CA ILE A 131 13.69 -10.19 -0.23
C ILE A 131 12.77 -11.30 0.21
N ASN A 132 11.61 -10.94 0.73
CA ASN A 132 10.53 -11.88 0.92
C ASN A 132 9.75 -12.02 -0.38
N LYS A 133 9.72 -13.25 -0.94
CA LYS A 133 8.88 -13.58 -2.08
C LYS A 133 7.62 -14.28 -1.56
N VAL A 134 6.47 -13.66 -1.73
CA VAL A 134 5.21 -14.05 -1.09
C VAL A 134 4.04 -13.87 -2.04
N ASP A 135 2.99 -14.69 -1.91
CA ASP A 135 1.73 -14.47 -2.63
C ASP A 135 1.13 -13.11 -2.26
N LEU A 136 0.59 -12.40 -3.25
CA LEU A 136 0.07 -11.04 -3.09
C LEU A 136 -1.05 -10.97 -2.04
N GLU A 137 -1.94 -11.95 -1.98
CA GLU A 137 -3.04 -11.94 -1.03
C GLU A 137 -2.54 -12.20 0.39
N GLN A 138 -1.55 -13.09 0.53
CA GLN A 138 -0.87 -13.33 1.80
C GLN A 138 -0.08 -12.11 2.30
N TYR A 139 0.57 -11.38 1.40
CA TYR A 139 1.22 -10.11 1.71
C TYR A 139 0.24 -9.09 2.32
N LEU A 140 -0.97 -9.03 1.75
CA LEU A 140 -2.00 -8.08 2.19
C LEU A 140 -2.55 -8.38 3.59
N TYR A 141 -2.50 -9.62 4.06
CA TYR A 141 -2.87 -9.94 5.44
C TYR A 141 -2.07 -9.12 6.46
N SER A 142 -0.77 -8.95 6.18
CA SER A 142 0.15 -8.17 7.00
C SER A 142 -0.03 -6.67 6.78
N VAL A 143 -0.05 -6.22 5.51
CA VAL A 143 -0.15 -4.78 5.19
C VAL A 143 -1.43 -4.17 5.75
N VAL A 144 -2.58 -4.83 5.59
CA VAL A 144 -3.84 -4.26 6.08
C VAL A 144 -3.82 -4.08 7.60
N GLY A 145 -3.25 -5.02 8.36
CA GLY A 145 -3.15 -4.89 9.82
C GLY A 145 -2.00 -4.03 10.32
N ALA A 146 -1.03 -3.70 9.45
CA ALA A 146 0.02 -2.74 9.75
C ALA A 146 -0.41 -1.30 9.48
N GLU A 147 -1.34 -1.10 8.54
CA GLU A 147 -1.83 0.20 8.07
C GLU A 147 -3.14 0.63 8.72
N ALA A 148 -3.99 -0.32 9.12
CA ALA A 148 -5.26 -0.07 9.80
C ALA A 148 -5.35 -0.85 11.11
N VAL A 149 -6.16 -0.36 12.05
CA VAL A 149 -6.41 -1.10 13.29
C VAL A 149 -7.32 -2.28 12.99
N SER A 150 -6.91 -3.49 13.38
CA SER A 150 -7.61 -4.74 13.05
C SER A 150 -9.05 -4.84 13.57
N SER A 151 -9.43 -4.02 14.55
CA SER A 151 -10.79 -3.92 15.08
C SER A 151 -11.70 -2.91 14.37
N TRP A 152 -11.21 -2.25 13.32
CA TRP A 152 -12.01 -1.33 12.53
C TRP A 152 -13.15 -2.03 11.77
N PRO A 153 -14.22 -1.29 11.41
CA PRO A 153 -15.31 -1.84 10.62
C PRO A 153 -14.80 -2.55 9.37
N ILE A 154 -15.38 -3.71 9.06
CA ILE A 154 -14.91 -4.58 7.97
C ILE A 154 -14.89 -3.87 6.62
N GLU A 155 -15.80 -2.93 6.37
CA GLU A 155 -15.86 -2.16 5.12
C GLU A 155 -14.66 -1.20 4.97
N ALA A 156 -14.14 -0.65 6.06
CA ALA A 156 -12.90 0.13 6.03
C ALA A 156 -11.68 -0.77 5.73
N LEU A 157 -11.62 -1.96 6.35
CA LEU A 157 -10.55 -2.93 6.10
C LEU A 157 -10.59 -3.46 4.66
N LYS A 158 -11.78 -3.69 4.08
CA LYS A 158 -11.94 -4.07 2.67
C LYS A 158 -11.47 -2.97 1.73
N ALA A 159 -11.82 -1.70 2.00
CA ALA A 159 -11.34 -0.57 1.22
C ALA A 159 -9.81 -0.47 1.28
N GLN A 160 -9.22 -0.63 2.47
CA GLN A 160 -7.77 -0.68 2.66
C GLN A 160 -7.14 -1.85 1.88
N ALA A 161 -7.74 -3.04 1.90
CA ALA A 161 -7.22 -4.21 1.17
C ALA A 161 -7.17 -3.97 -0.35
N VAL A 162 -8.24 -3.42 -0.94
CA VAL A 162 -8.28 -3.11 -2.38
C VAL A 162 -7.30 -2.00 -2.74
N ALA A 163 -7.21 -0.93 -1.95
CA ALA A 163 -6.26 0.14 -2.15
C ALA A 163 -4.81 -0.39 -2.07
N ALA A 164 -4.51 -1.17 -1.04
CA ALA A 164 -3.19 -1.76 -0.84
C ALA A 164 -2.79 -2.73 -1.96
N ARG A 165 -3.73 -3.58 -2.42
CA ARG A 165 -3.51 -4.49 -3.57
C ARG A 165 -3.18 -3.71 -4.84
N SER A 166 -3.96 -2.68 -5.11
CA SER A 166 -3.79 -1.83 -6.30
C SER A 166 -2.46 -1.10 -6.26
N TYR A 167 -2.08 -0.55 -5.10
CA TYR A 167 -0.79 0.11 -4.91
C TYR A 167 0.40 -0.84 -5.13
N ALA A 168 0.38 -2.03 -4.52
CA ALA A 168 1.44 -3.04 -4.68
C ALA A 168 1.62 -3.44 -6.15
N LEU A 169 0.51 -3.68 -6.87
CA LEU A 169 0.53 -4.00 -8.30
C LEU A 169 1.03 -2.84 -9.17
N TYR A 170 0.63 -1.61 -8.87
CA TYR A 170 1.14 -0.42 -9.54
C TYR A 170 2.65 -0.26 -9.34
N LYS A 171 3.15 -0.41 -8.11
CA LYS A 171 4.58 -0.34 -7.79
C LYS A 171 5.37 -1.45 -8.47
N ARG A 172 4.85 -2.68 -8.48
CA ARG A 172 5.43 -3.80 -9.24
C ARG A 172 5.57 -3.51 -10.73
N LYS A 173 4.56 -2.88 -11.35
CA LYS A 173 4.57 -2.55 -12.78
C LYS A 173 5.50 -1.38 -13.12
N THR A 174 5.58 -0.38 -12.25
CA THR A 174 6.29 0.89 -12.50
C THR A 174 7.69 0.94 -11.91
N GLY A 175 8.03 0.03 -10.99
CA GLY A 175 9.33 -0.05 -10.36
C GLY A 175 10.42 -0.45 -11.35
N SER A 176 11.61 0.15 -11.22
CA SER A 176 12.71 0.03 -12.18
C SER A 176 13.95 -0.70 -11.65
N ASN A 177 13.97 -1.12 -10.38
CA ASN A 177 15.18 -1.71 -9.78
C ASN A 177 15.46 -3.16 -10.23
N GLY A 178 14.48 -3.86 -10.83
CA GLY A 178 14.61 -5.23 -11.36
C GLY A 178 14.76 -6.35 -10.32
N ILE A 179 14.83 -6.01 -9.03
CA ILE A 179 15.22 -6.91 -7.94
C ILE A 179 14.01 -7.18 -7.02
N TYR A 180 13.27 -6.14 -6.63
CA TYR A 180 12.09 -6.18 -5.77
C TYR A 180 11.01 -5.19 -6.22
N ASP A 181 9.77 -5.48 -5.87
CA ASP A 181 8.59 -4.75 -6.32
C ASP A 181 8.21 -3.61 -5.35
N VAL A 182 8.35 -3.85 -4.05
CA VAL A 182 8.07 -2.91 -2.95
C VAL A 182 9.12 -3.08 -1.84
N ASP A 183 9.22 -2.12 -0.92
CA ASP A 183 10.10 -2.21 0.26
C ASP A 183 9.31 -2.02 1.57
N THR A 184 10.01 -1.95 2.71
CA THR A 184 9.41 -1.76 4.05
C THR A 184 9.52 -0.32 4.56
N THR A 185 10.00 0.61 3.72
CA THR A 185 10.26 2.00 4.14
C THR A 185 9.01 2.87 4.05
N THR A 186 9.07 4.08 4.63
CA THR A 186 8.00 5.09 4.52
C THR A 186 7.72 5.56 3.09
N GLY A 187 8.53 5.16 2.10
CA GLY A 187 8.28 5.40 0.68
C GLY A 187 7.29 4.42 0.04
N THR A 188 6.90 3.34 0.72
CA THR A 188 5.95 2.35 0.20
C THR A 188 4.88 1.97 1.25
N GLN A 189 4.67 0.69 1.54
CA GLN A 189 3.64 0.21 2.47
C GLN A 189 4.29 -0.44 3.68
N VAL A 190 3.66 -0.31 4.85
CA VAL A 190 4.16 -0.94 6.06
C VAL A 190 3.89 -2.45 5.99
N TYR A 191 4.95 -3.25 5.91
CA TYR A 191 4.90 -4.70 5.91
C TYR A 191 5.62 -5.26 7.13
N LYS A 192 4.90 -5.92 8.05
CA LYS A 192 5.44 -6.41 9.32
C LYS A 192 5.44 -7.93 9.45
N GLY A 193 5.19 -8.66 8.36
CA GLY A 193 5.07 -10.10 8.39
C GLY A 193 3.89 -10.57 9.25
N LEU A 194 4.05 -11.68 9.94
CA LEU A 194 2.99 -12.32 10.71
C LEU A 194 2.49 -11.49 11.90
N ASP A 195 3.31 -10.57 12.42
CA ASP A 195 3.00 -9.80 13.64
C ASP A 195 1.83 -8.82 13.46
N SER A 196 1.45 -8.53 12.21
CA SER A 196 0.31 -7.66 11.88
C SER A 196 -0.80 -8.39 11.15
N GLU A 197 -0.83 -9.72 11.20
CA GLU A 197 -1.94 -10.51 10.67
C GLU A 197 -3.01 -10.75 11.74
N TYR A 198 -4.27 -10.59 11.35
CA TYR A 198 -5.42 -10.85 12.22
C TYR A 198 -6.52 -11.54 11.42
N THR A 199 -7.41 -12.27 12.09
CA THR A 199 -8.55 -12.91 11.44
C THR A 199 -9.41 -11.90 10.65
N THR A 200 -9.54 -10.66 11.13
CA THR A 200 -10.27 -9.59 10.44
C THR A 200 -9.55 -9.09 9.18
N THR A 201 -8.21 -9.04 9.19
CA THR A 201 -7.44 -8.66 7.99
C THR A 201 -7.50 -9.77 6.95
N HIS A 202 -7.43 -11.03 7.37
CA HIS A 202 -7.66 -12.19 6.50
C HIS A 202 -9.05 -12.14 5.87
N GLN A 203 -10.09 -11.89 6.67
CA GLN A 203 -11.46 -11.79 6.19
C GLN A 203 -11.62 -10.66 5.16
N ALA A 204 -11.05 -9.47 5.43
CA ALA A 204 -11.14 -8.33 4.52
C ALA A 204 -10.45 -8.60 3.17
N VAL A 205 -9.25 -9.16 3.21
CA VAL A 205 -8.48 -9.53 2.01
C VAL A 205 -9.20 -10.61 1.21
N ASN A 206 -9.64 -11.69 1.85
CA ASN A 206 -10.34 -12.79 1.20
C ASN A 206 -11.70 -12.37 0.62
N SER A 207 -12.42 -11.47 1.30
CA SER A 207 -13.70 -10.93 0.79
C SER A 207 -13.53 -10.00 -0.41
N THR A 208 -12.30 -9.54 -0.69
CA THR A 208 -11.96 -8.65 -1.81
C THR A 208 -10.96 -9.29 -2.76
N LEU A 209 -10.92 -10.64 -2.79
CA LEU A 209 -9.94 -11.41 -3.53
C LEU A 209 -9.85 -10.99 -5.00
N GLY A 210 -8.65 -10.55 -5.41
CA GLY A 210 -8.34 -10.09 -6.75
C GLY A 210 -9.01 -8.76 -7.15
N GLN A 211 -9.67 -8.05 -6.25
CA GLN A 211 -10.29 -6.76 -6.57
C GLN A 211 -9.27 -5.61 -6.48
N ILE A 212 -9.26 -4.77 -7.50
CA ILE A 212 -8.32 -3.68 -7.71
C ILE A 212 -9.02 -2.44 -8.26
N MET A 213 -8.45 -1.26 -8.02
CA MET A 213 -8.88 -0.01 -8.66
C MET A 213 -8.17 0.18 -9.98
N THR A 214 -8.93 0.55 -11.01
CA THR A 214 -8.45 0.66 -12.40
C THR A 214 -8.95 1.92 -13.08
N TYR A 215 -8.14 2.48 -13.98
CA TYR A 215 -8.51 3.57 -14.88
C TYR A 215 -7.98 3.22 -16.26
N ASN A 216 -8.81 3.35 -17.30
CA ASN A 216 -8.48 2.89 -18.66
C ASN A 216 -7.91 1.47 -18.72
N ASN A 217 -8.54 0.54 -17.98
CA ASN A 217 -8.12 -0.87 -17.87
C ASN A 217 -6.70 -1.10 -17.30
N GLN A 218 -6.09 -0.08 -16.69
CA GLN A 218 -4.81 -0.18 -16.01
C GLN A 218 -4.99 0.01 -14.51
N VAL A 219 -4.22 -0.73 -13.70
CA VAL A 219 -4.20 -0.52 -12.25
C VAL A 219 -3.75 0.91 -11.94
N ILE A 220 -4.46 1.58 -11.03
CA ILE A 220 -4.14 2.96 -10.64
C ILE A 220 -3.05 3.01 -9.57
N LEU A 221 -2.41 4.17 -9.45
CA LEU A 221 -1.70 4.54 -8.22
C LEU A 221 -2.73 4.75 -7.10
N ALA A 222 -3.05 3.72 -6.33
CA ALA A 222 -4.00 3.79 -5.22
C ALA A 222 -3.30 4.27 -3.94
N ALA A 223 -2.84 5.53 -3.94
CA ALA A 223 -2.23 6.13 -2.75
C ALA A 223 -3.22 6.17 -1.58
N PHE A 224 -2.72 6.03 -0.35
CA PHE A 224 -3.51 6.13 0.86
C PHE A 224 -2.66 6.69 2.01
N HIS A 225 -3.29 7.27 3.02
CA HIS A 225 -2.62 7.90 4.15
C HIS A 225 -3.52 7.89 5.40
N SER A 226 -2.97 8.26 6.57
CA SER A 226 -3.70 8.15 7.84
C SER A 226 -4.89 9.09 7.96
N SER A 227 -4.66 10.40 7.83
CA SER A 227 -5.69 11.43 8.01
C SER A 227 -5.35 12.64 7.13
N SER A 228 -6.32 13.13 6.36
CA SER A 228 -6.11 14.26 5.45
C SER A 228 -5.98 15.59 6.17
N GLY A 229 -6.64 15.73 7.32
CA GLY A 229 -6.89 17.01 7.95
C GLY A 229 -8.10 17.73 7.33
N GLY A 230 -9.10 16.98 6.83
CA GLY A 230 -10.37 17.49 6.31
C GLY A 230 -10.54 17.50 4.79
N TYR A 231 -9.45 17.49 4.01
CA TYR A 231 -9.49 17.38 2.55
C TYR A 231 -8.26 16.66 2.01
N THR A 232 -8.45 15.74 1.07
CA THR A 232 -7.34 15.18 0.29
C THR A 232 -6.82 16.19 -0.74
N GLU A 233 -5.66 15.92 -1.31
CA GLU A 233 -4.96 16.77 -2.29
C GLU A 233 -5.05 16.20 -3.71
N ASN A 234 -4.81 17.07 -4.69
CA ASN A 234 -4.51 16.60 -6.05
C ASN A 234 -3.08 16.07 -6.11
N VAL A 235 -2.84 15.07 -6.95
CA VAL A 235 -1.53 14.46 -7.06
C VAL A 235 -0.44 15.41 -7.59
N GLU A 236 -0.80 16.36 -8.45
CA GLU A 236 0.12 17.37 -9.01
C GLU A 236 0.61 18.40 -8.02
N ASP A 237 -0.13 18.59 -6.93
CA ASP A 237 0.24 19.50 -5.86
C ASP A 237 1.24 18.84 -4.87
N VAL A 238 1.49 17.53 -5.00
CA VAL A 238 2.26 16.76 -4.02
C VAL A 238 3.38 15.88 -4.63
N TRP A 239 3.11 15.12 -5.69
CA TRP A 239 4.04 14.10 -6.20
C TRP A 239 4.35 14.17 -7.70
N THR A 240 3.35 14.21 -8.57
CA THR A 240 3.57 13.95 -10.01
C THR A 240 2.51 14.57 -10.88
N SER A 241 2.64 14.49 -12.20
CA SER A 241 1.67 15.03 -13.16
C SER A 241 0.22 14.61 -12.85
N PRO A 242 -0.77 15.43 -13.26
CA PRO A 242 -2.17 15.20 -12.90
C PRO A 242 -2.66 13.79 -13.26
N LEU A 243 -3.35 13.16 -12.31
CA LEU A 243 -4.05 11.88 -12.49
C LEU A 243 -5.54 12.09 -12.26
N PRO A 244 -6.43 11.73 -13.22
CA PRO A 244 -7.88 11.94 -13.12
C PRO A 244 -8.52 11.30 -11.88
N TYR A 245 -7.89 10.26 -11.35
CA TYR A 245 -8.39 9.49 -10.22
C TYR A 245 -7.75 9.81 -8.86
N LEU A 246 -6.78 10.71 -8.80
CA LEU A 246 -6.19 11.19 -7.55
C LEU A 246 -6.40 12.70 -7.43
N ARG A 247 -7.65 13.07 -7.12
CA ARG A 247 -8.09 14.46 -6.94
C ARG A 247 -8.41 14.74 -5.47
N GLY A 248 -8.32 16.02 -5.10
CA GLY A 248 -8.69 16.47 -3.77
C GLY A 248 -10.21 16.41 -3.52
N VAL A 249 -10.63 15.65 -2.52
CA VAL A 249 -12.02 15.47 -2.08
C VAL A 249 -12.17 15.82 -0.60
N VAL A 250 -13.41 16.10 -0.18
CA VAL A 250 -13.75 16.24 1.25
C VAL A 250 -13.37 14.95 1.98
N ASP A 251 -12.74 15.07 3.14
CA ASP A 251 -12.46 13.93 4.02
C ASP A 251 -13.42 13.88 5.22
N TYR A 252 -13.56 12.71 5.83
CA TYR A 252 -14.45 12.44 6.97
C TYR A 252 -13.66 12.10 8.25
N ASP A 253 -12.45 12.64 8.36
CA ASP A 253 -11.48 12.34 9.41
C ASP A 253 -11.50 13.33 10.59
N GLN A 254 -12.53 14.17 10.71
CA GLN A 254 -12.58 15.27 11.70
C GLN A 254 -12.51 14.79 13.15
N GLN A 255 -12.94 13.55 13.41
CA GLN A 255 -12.88 12.94 14.74
C GLN A 255 -11.60 12.13 14.97
N ALA A 256 -10.71 12.02 13.98
CA ALA A 256 -9.49 11.25 14.09
C ALA A 256 -8.58 11.82 15.19
N PRO A 257 -7.90 10.97 15.98
CA PRO A 257 -6.99 11.41 17.04
C PRO A 257 -5.79 12.21 16.52
N VAL A 258 -5.52 12.13 15.22
CA VAL A 258 -4.43 12.82 14.53
C VAL A 258 -4.92 13.95 13.62
N PHE A 259 -6.22 14.27 13.66
CA PHE A 259 -6.82 15.32 12.82
C PHE A 259 -6.21 16.69 13.07
N GLN A 260 -5.97 17.03 14.34
CA GLN A 260 -5.29 18.24 14.78
C GLN A 260 -4.17 17.86 15.75
N TRP A 261 -3.06 18.58 15.68
CA TRP A 261 -1.92 18.33 16.55
C TRP A 261 -1.10 19.60 16.78
N GLN A 262 -0.37 19.60 17.88
CA GLN A 262 0.57 20.64 18.25
C GLN A 262 1.85 19.99 18.73
N GLN A 263 2.99 20.61 18.41
CA GLN A 263 4.29 20.23 18.93
C GLN A 263 5.13 21.46 19.24
N ILE A 264 5.96 21.35 20.27
CA ILE A 264 7.00 22.31 20.61
C ILE A 264 8.32 21.60 20.37
N VAL A 265 9.15 22.16 19.50
CA VAL A 265 10.41 21.54 19.07
C VAL A 265 11.56 22.54 19.12
N PRO A 266 12.76 22.13 19.54
CA PRO A 266 13.91 23.03 19.58
C PRO A 266 14.24 23.61 18.20
N LEU A 267 14.61 24.89 18.14
CA LEU A 267 15.10 25.54 16.91
C LEU A 267 16.32 24.81 16.31
N SER A 268 17.12 24.15 17.15
CA SER A 268 18.30 23.39 16.73
C SER A 268 17.98 22.28 15.73
N LYS A 269 16.75 21.74 15.70
CA LYS A 269 16.34 20.71 14.73
C LYS A 269 16.40 21.17 13.27
N ILE A 270 16.29 22.47 13.00
CA ILE A 270 16.33 23.02 11.64
C ILE A 270 17.60 23.81 11.34
N GLN A 271 18.61 23.76 12.22
CA GLN A 271 19.79 24.61 12.11
C GLN A 271 20.53 24.46 10.77
N SER A 272 20.60 23.23 10.23
CA SER A 272 21.19 22.96 8.92
C SER A 272 20.39 23.56 7.76
N LEU A 273 19.07 23.67 7.90
CA LEU A 273 18.17 24.25 6.88
C LEU A 273 18.19 25.78 6.88
N VAL A 274 18.59 26.40 8.00
CA VAL A 274 18.59 27.86 8.20
C VAL A 274 19.98 28.46 8.39
N ALA A 275 21.02 27.76 7.92
CA ALA A 275 22.38 28.24 7.98
C ALA A 275 22.51 29.64 7.34
N GLY A 276 23.17 30.57 8.05
CA GLY A 276 23.37 31.95 7.60
C GLY A 276 22.20 32.92 7.83
N VAL A 277 21.02 32.44 8.23
CA VAL A 277 19.82 33.29 8.45
C VAL A 277 19.93 34.14 9.72
N GLY A 278 20.71 33.69 10.70
CA GLY A 278 20.84 34.35 12.01
C GLY A 278 19.68 34.05 12.94
N LYS A 279 19.31 34.99 13.82
CA LYS A 279 18.18 34.82 14.74
C LYS A 279 16.89 34.89 13.94
N ILE A 280 16.13 33.79 13.93
CA ILE A 280 14.88 33.69 13.18
C ILE A 280 13.85 34.69 13.73
N LYS A 281 13.22 35.43 12.80
CA LYS A 281 12.20 36.44 13.07
C LYS A 281 10.83 36.03 12.54
N ALA A 282 10.78 35.35 11.40
CA ALA A 282 9.52 35.03 10.74
C ALA A 282 9.58 33.74 9.92
N PHE A 283 8.42 33.10 9.82
CA PHE A 283 8.13 32.02 8.91
C PHE A 283 6.98 32.44 8.01
N GLN A 284 7.19 32.41 6.68
CA GLN A 284 6.18 32.78 5.71
C GLN A 284 6.07 31.69 4.65
N ALA A 285 4.92 31.03 4.55
CA ALA A 285 4.65 30.13 3.44
C ALA A 285 4.65 30.93 2.14
N THR A 286 5.48 30.53 1.18
CA THR A 286 5.62 31.18 -0.13
C THR A 286 4.85 30.43 -1.22
N ALA A 287 4.63 29.12 -1.04
CA ALA A 287 3.68 28.35 -1.84
C ALA A 287 2.95 27.33 -0.96
N MET A 288 1.66 27.14 -1.26
CA MET A 288 0.81 26.13 -0.63
C MET A 288 -0.01 25.41 -1.69
N THR A 289 -0.39 24.17 -1.41
CA THR A 289 -1.40 23.46 -2.18
C THR A 289 -2.76 24.16 -2.04
N PRO A 290 -3.74 23.88 -2.91
CA PRO A 290 -5.09 24.42 -2.80
C PRO A 290 -5.78 24.11 -1.45
N ARG A 291 -5.35 23.05 -0.73
CA ARG A 291 -5.87 22.71 0.61
C ARG A 291 -4.96 23.10 1.76
N GLY A 292 -3.94 23.91 1.49
CA GLY A 292 -3.15 24.62 2.52
C GLY A 292 -1.93 23.87 3.03
N ARG A 293 -1.51 22.78 2.39
CA ARG A 293 -0.22 22.15 2.71
C ARG A 293 0.91 23.04 2.23
N VAL A 294 1.89 23.26 3.08
CA VAL A 294 3.10 24.03 2.77
C VAL A 294 3.91 23.29 1.72
N VAL A 295 4.12 23.94 0.58
CA VAL A 295 5.03 23.47 -0.49
C VAL A 295 6.42 24.06 -0.24
N THR A 296 6.50 25.38 -0.06
CA THR A 296 7.72 26.11 0.27
C THR A 296 7.47 27.15 1.35
N MET A 297 8.50 27.40 2.15
CA MET A 297 8.48 28.36 3.25
C MET A 297 9.75 29.20 3.23
N ASN A 298 9.57 30.52 3.20
CA ASN A 298 10.65 31.46 3.45
C ASN A 298 10.82 31.66 4.95
N ILE A 299 12.06 31.53 5.43
CA ILE A 299 12.44 31.70 6.82
C ILE A 299 13.38 32.89 6.87
N THR A 300 12.95 33.96 7.55
CA THR A 300 13.69 35.22 7.64
C THR A 300 14.26 35.39 9.04
N GLY A 301 15.53 35.76 9.12
CA GLY A 301 16.21 36.14 10.34
C GLY A 301 16.83 37.53 10.27
N ASP A 302 17.68 37.86 11.22
CA ASP A 302 18.36 39.16 11.28
C ASP A 302 19.56 39.31 10.33
N ARG A 303 20.11 38.21 9.82
CA ARG A 303 21.27 38.21 8.91
C ARG A 303 20.96 37.78 7.48
N GLY A 304 19.74 37.29 7.23
CA GLY A 304 19.31 36.90 5.89
C GLY A 304 17.99 36.15 5.89
N SER A 305 17.73 35.46 4.79
CA SER A 305 16.58 34.57 4.64
C SER A 305 16.95 33.35 3.79
N THR A 306 16.20 32.27 3.97
CA THR A 306 16.33 31.05 3.16
C THR A 306 14.95 30.51 2.82
N THR A 307 14.83 29.83 1.68
CA THR A 307 13.62 29.11 1.31
C THR A 307 13.83 27.61 1.47
N VAL A 308 12.94 26.97 2.20
CA VAL A 308 12.98 25.53 2.51
C VAL A 308 11.69 24.88 2.05
N SER A 309 11.76 23.63 1.57
CA SER A 309 10.55 22.89 1.23
C SER A 309 9.77 22.49 2.48
N GLY A 310 8.44 22.41 2.37
CA GLY A 310 7.59 21.90 3.45
C GLY A 310 7.93 20.46 3.83
N ASN A 311 8.41 19.65 2.89
CA ASN A 311 8.85 18.27 3.15
C ASN A 311 10.15 18.20 3.96
N ASP A 312 11.11 19.09 3.70
CA ASP A 312 12.35 19.12 4.48
C ASP A 312 12.08 19.58 5.91
N LEU A 313 11.20 20.58 6.09
CA LEU A 313 10.72 20.98 7.41
C LEU A 313 9.97 19.84 8.12
N ARG A 314 9.07 19.15 7.40
CA ARG A 314 8.35 17.99 7.93
C ARG A 314 9.32 16.92 8.44
N LYS A 315 10.34 16.58 7.65
CA LYS A 315 11.35 15.57 8.02
C LYS A 315 12.22 16.03 9.20
N ALA A 316 12.78 17.23 9.12
CA ALA A 316 13.69 17.75 10.15
C ALA A 316 12.99 17.91 11.51
N LEU A 317 11.73 18.32 11.51
CA LEU A 317 10.96 18.54 12.72
C LEU A 317 10.17 17.31 13.19
N ASP A 318 10.14 16.23 12.40
CA ASP A 318 9.30 15.05 12.63
C ASP A 318 7.80 15.39 12.69
N LEU A 319 7.33 16.20 11.73
CA LEU A 319 5.91 16.58 11.62
C LEU A 319 5.09 15.46 10.97
N ARG A 320 3.83 15.32 11.44
CA ARG A 320 2.87 14.36 10.88
C ARG A 320 2.48 14.68 9.44
N SER A 321 2.45 15.95 9.05
CA SER A 321 2.04 16.37 7.71
C SER A 321 2.72 17.70 7.31
N THR A 322 2.56 18.09 6.06
CA THR A 322 2.91 19.43 5.56
C THR A 322 1.76 20.44 5.73
N LEU A 323 0.63 20.04 6.33
CA LEU A 323 -0.49 20.93 6.65
C LEU A 323 -0.27 21.54 8.05
N PHE A 324 0.57 22.57 8.12
CA PHE A 324 0.97 23.18 9.39
C PHE A 324 1.17 24.69 9.30
N ARG A 325 1.20 25.31 10.48
CA ARG A 325 1.69 26.66 10.73
C ARG A 325 2.79 26.57 11.79
N VAL A 326 3.78 27.44 11.69
CA VAL A 326 4.93 27.48 12.61
C VAL A 326 5.21 28.91 13.03
N SER A 327 5.57 29.08 14.29
CA SER A 327 6.07 30.34 14.86
C SER A 327 7.20 30.04 15.84
N THR A 328 8.00 31.06 16.16
CA THR A 328 8.98 30.98 17.24
C THR A 328 8.30 31.08 18.61
N ASP A 329 8.89 30.41 19.60
CA ASP A 329 8.53 30.48 21.01
C ASP A 329 9.82 30.36 21.84
N GLY A 330 10.47 31.51 22.08
CA GLY A 330 11.83 31.55 22.65
C GLY A 330 12.84 30.81 21.76
N ASP A 331 13.54 29.84 22.35
CA ASP A 331 14.49 28.95 21.64
C ASP A 331 13.80 27.74 20.97
N ASN A 332 12.47 27.69 21.01
CA ASN A 332 11.67 26.64 20.40
C ASN A 332 10.84 27.16 19.22
N LEU A 333 10.24 26.20 18.52
CA LEU A 333 9.22 26.38 17.51
C LEU A 333 7.91 25.82 18.03
N LEU A 334 6.86 26.62 17.98
CA LEU A 334 5.49 26.17 18.15
C LEU A 334 4.93 25.82 16.77
N VAL A 335 4.66 24.53 16.55
CA VAL A 335 4.08 24.03 15.30
C VAL A 335 2.69 23.49 15.57
N LYS A 336 1.69 24.01 14.86
CA LYS A 336 0.30 23.54 14.90
C LYS A 336 -0.06 23.03 13.52
N GLY A 337 -0.60 21.82 13.43
CA GLY A 337 -0.94 21.23 12.15
C GLY A 337 -2.15 20.32 12.20
N ARG A 338 -2.48 19.79 11.02
CA ARG A 338 -3.62 18.91 10.80
C ARG A 338 -3.26 17.71 9.96
N GLY A 339 -3.98 16.63 10.16
CA GLY A 339 -3.80 15.37 9.43
C GLY A 339 -2.46 14.68 9.69
N PHE A 340 -2.32 13.50 9.12
CA PHE A 340 -1.13 12.67 9.17
C PHE A 340 -0.94 11.94 7.83
N GLY A 341 0.18 12.22 7.18
CA GLY A 341 0.56 11.65 5.90
C GLY A 341 0.49 12.67 4.76
N HIS A 342 0.65 12.18 3.53
CA HIS A 342 0.78 13.02 2.34
C HIS A 342 -0.56 13.61 1.83
N GLY A 343 -1.70 13.07 2.25
CA GLY A 343 -3.02 13.61 1.88
C GLY A 343 -3.54 13.17 0.51
N LEU A 344 -2.97 12.13 -0.10
CA LEU A 344 -3.39 11.65 -1.43
C LEU A 344 -4.25 10.41 -1.32
N GLY A 345 -5.29 10.34 -2.16
CA GLY A 345 -6.17 9.17 -2.27
C GLY A 345 -6.90 8.85 -0.97
N LEU A 346 -6.97 7.56 -0.63
CA LEU A 346 -7.78 7.08 0.48
C LEU A 346 -7.24 7.55 1.85
N SER A 347 -8.11 8.21 2.63
CA SER A 347 -7.86 8.50 4.04
C SER A 347 -8.31 7.33 4.89
N GLN A 348 -7.40 6.74 5.67
CA GLN A 348 -7.67 5.58 6.52
C GLN A 348 -8.73 5.92 7.58
N TRP A 349 -8.56 7.05 8.29
CA TRP A 349 -9.54 7.49 9.27
C TRP A 349 -10.86 7.93 8.63
N GLY A 350 -10.82 8.56 7.45
CA GLY A 350 -12.06 8.89 6.74
C GLY A 350 -12.83 7.64 6.30
N ALA A 351 -12.15 6.62 5.79
CA ALA A 351 -12.74 5.31 5.49
C ALA A 351 -13.34 4.65 6.74
N TYR A 352 -12.66 4.74 7.89
CA TYR A 352 -13.18 4.27 9.18
C TYR A 352 -14.51 4.94 9.55
N TYR A 353 -14.58 6.28 9.51
CA TYR A 353 -15.79 7.01 9.91
C TYR A 353 -16.94 6.83 8.91
N LEU A 354 -16.65 6.77 7.60
CA LEU A 354 -17.63 6.40 6.58
C LEU A 354 -18.19 5.00 6.83
N ALA A 355 -17.33 4.02 7.11
CA ALA A 355 -17.76 2.67 7.40
C ALA A 355 -18.61 2.59 8.68
N LYS A 356 -18.31 3.39 9.72
CA LYS A 356 -19.17 3.50 10.91
C LYS A 356 -20.56 4.06 10.60
N GLN A 357 -20.70 4.84 9.54
CA GLN A 357 -21.98 5.36 9.06
C GLN A 357 -22.71 4.39 8.12
N GLY A 358 -22.19 3.17 7.94
CA GLY A 358 -22.80 2.14 7.10
C GLY A 358 -22.43 2.24 5.61
N ILE A 359 -21.48 3.11 5.25
CA ILE A 359 -20.99 3.23 3.88
C ILE A 359 -20.11 2.02 3.56
N ASN A 360 -20.37 1.36 2.44
CA ASN A 360 -19.65 0.15 2.05
C ASN A 360 -18.32 0.47 1.34
N TYR A 361 -17.44 -0.52 1.23
CA TYR A 361 -16.08 -0.32 0.68
C TYR A 361 -16.07 0.16 -0.78
N HIS A 362 -17.06 -0.22 -1.60
CA HIS A 362 -17.16 0.27 -2.98
C HIS A 362 -17.40 1.77 -3.01
N GLN A 363 -18.32 2.26 -2.18
CA GLN A 363 -18.64 3.68 -2.07
C GLN A 363 -17.46 4.46 -1.48
N ILE A 364 -16.78 3.92 -0.47
CA ILE A 364 -15.58 4.51 0.10
C ILE A 364 -14.50 4.68 -0.98
N LEU A 365 -14.21 3.61 -1.74
CA LEU A 365 -13.21 3.66 -2.80
C LEU A 365 -13.59 4.64 -3.92
N ALA A 366 -14.86 4.65 -4.34
CA ALA A 366 -15.35 5.57 -5.36
C ALA A 366 -15.26 7.04 -4.94
N HIS A 367 -15.41 7.33 -3.64
CA HIS A 367 -15.24 8.67 -3.09
C HIS A 367 -13.77 9.15 -3.20
N TYR A 368 -12.82 8.33 -2.78
CA TYR A 368 -11.39 8.72 -2.74
C TYR A 368 -10.66 8.57 -4.07
N TYR A 369 -11.11 7.67 -4.95
CA TYR A 369 -10.52 7.41 -6.26
C TYR A 369 -11.52 7.74 -7.36
N GLN A 370 -11.83 9.03 -7.51
CA GLN A 370 -12.83 9.52 -8.47
C GLN A 370 -12.53 9.00 -9.88
N THR A 371 -13.55 8.68 -10.68
CA THR A 371 -13.41 8.18 -12.08
C THR A 371 -12.68 6.84 -12.25
N ALA A 372 -12.10 6.25 -11.20
CA ALA A 372 -11.58 4.89 -11.23
C ALA A 372 -12.72 3.88 -11.04
N ASN A 373 -12.50 2.67 -11.55
CA ASN A 373 -13.44 1.55 -11.48
C ASN A 373 -12.86 0.46 -10.59
N LEU A 374 -13.72 -0.12 -9.75
CA LEU A 374 -13.40 -1.39 -9.10
C LEU A 374 -13.52 -2.51 -10.14
N SER A 375 -12.42 -3.22 -10.34
CA SER A 375 -12.28 -4.32 -11.29
C SER A 375 -11.69 -5.54 -10.62
N ARG A 376 -11.74 -6.69 -11.28
CA ARG A 376 -11.01 -7.88 -10.86
C ARG A 376 -9.76 -8.06 -11.72
N MET A 377 -8.68 -8.55 -11.10
CA MET A 377 -7.49 -9.02 -11.79
C MET A 377 -7.89 -10.09 -12.83
N LYS A 378 -7.31 -10.00 -14.02
CA LYS A 378 -7.51 -10.95 -15.10
C LYS A 378 -6.46 -12.03 -15.07
#